data_AF-A0A3D2R2H0-F1
#
_entry.id   AF-A0A3D2R2H0-F1
#
_cell.length_a   1.000
_cell.length_b   1.000
_cell.length_c   1.000
_cell.angle_alpha   90.00
_cell.angle_beta   90.00
_cell.angle_gamma   90.00
#
_symmetry.space_group_name_H-M   'P 1'
#
loop_
_entity.id
_entity.type
_entity.pdbx_description
1 polymer ?
#
loop_
_entity_poly.entity_id
_entity_poly.type
_entity_poly.pdbx_seq_one_letter_code
_entity_poly.pdbx_strand_id
1 'polypeptide(L)'
;EPYPLTPDEIDDHVSLLVEIGQSEDPDAFIGHEKFEMGYDRVWESIQYKSLETPTLINFYKGYFLCQPIFKWVGGSVAFHQHIFGYITEHLPASEFSEKDREELWNWALLKMTDKVYRNPWSPNNQSKYGGCRDYQDKLAQDQKAKLNLKHDEVRHQAALERKALKQELNRLKQERKKVNEAAYAIHIELFKQKPQKEKIELIKKNQLPFPINLLLEDEIEAFIADSLPGARHYMTKAEKEQFYKAIPKKTNKTLKQLKTKLGFELSQERNTDPFH
;
A
#
# COMPACT_ATOMS: atom_id res chain seq x y z
N GLU A 1 -26.70 -33.94 -20.43
CA GLU A 1 -26.53 -33.14 -19.20
C GLU A 1 -25.62 -33.92 -18.27
N PRO A 2 -24.64 -33.31 -17.58
CA PRO A 2 -23.94 -34.05 -16.54
C PRO A 2 -24.95 -34.26 -15.41
N TYR A 3 -25.46 -35.48 -15.34
CA TYR A 3 -26.28 -35.95 -14.24
C TYR A 3 -25.49 -35.80 -12.93
N PRO A 4 -26.10 -35.40 -11.81
CA PRO A 4 -25.46 -35.59 -10.52
C PRO A 4 -25.18 -37.09 -10.35
N LEU A 5 -23.94 -37.44 -10.04
CA LEU A 5 -23.58 -38.83 -9.71
C LEU A 5 -24.41 -39.30 -8.52
N THR A 6 -24.81 -40.56 -8.56
CA THR A 6 -25.39 -41.22 -7.39
C THR A 6 -24.33 -41.38 -6.28
N PRO A 7 -24.72 -41.54 -5.00
CA PRO A 7 -23.78 -41.82 -3.94
C PRO A 7 -22.86 -43.02 -4.22
N ASP A 8 -23.42 -44.11 -4.75
CA ASP A 8 -22.66 -45.31 -5.12
C ASP A 8 -21.61 -45.00 -6.21
N GLU A 9 -21.97 -44.19 -7.21
CA GLU A 9 -21.03 -43.75 -8.25
C GLU A 9 -19.93 -42.82 -7.71
N ILE A 10 -20.21 -42.04 -6.67
CA ILE A 10 -19.21 -41.22 -5.98
C ILE A 10 -18.24 -42.12 -5.21
N ASP A 11 -18.75 -43.12 -4.50
CA ASP A 11 -17.92 -44.04 -3.72
C ASP A 11 -17.06 -44.93 -4.62
N ASP A 12 -17.60 -45.40 -5.76
CA ASP A 12 -16.84 -46.12 -6.80
C ASP A 12 -15.72 -45.25 -7.37
N HIS A 13 -16.01 -43.95 -7.60
CA HIS A 13 -15.03 -43.01 -8.11
C HIS A 13 -13.90 -42.74 -7.11
N VAL A 14 -14.23 -42.55 -5.83
CA VAL A 14 -13.25 -42.40 -4.76
C VAL A 14 -12.39 -43.65 -4.65
N SER A 15 -13.01 -44.84 -4.68
CA SER A 15 -12.30 -46.12 -4.58
C SER A 15 -11.31 -46.33 -5.72
N LEU A 16 -11.71 -46.05 -6.96
CA LEU A 16 -10.83 -46.11 -8.13
C LEU A 16 -9.61 -45.19 -7.96
N LEU A 17 -9.82 -43.94 -7.56
CA LEU A 17 -8.72 -42.99 -7.35
C LEU A 17 -7.83 -43.41 -6.17
N VAL A 18 -8.38 -44.03 -5.13
CA VAL A 18 -7.60 -44.59 -4.03
C VAL A 18 -6.71 -45.74 -4.53
N GLU A 19 -7.25 -46.67 -5.30
CA GLU A 19 -6.49 -47.79 -5.89
C GLU A 19 -5.38 -47.30 -6.82
N ILE A 20 -5.65 -46.29 -7.64
CA ILE A 20 -4.64 -45.63 -8.48
C ILE A 20 -3.57 -44.95 -7.61
N GLY A 21 -3.97 -44.28 -6.54
CA GLY A 21 -3.02 -43.65 -5.63
C GLY A 21 -2.10 -44.63 -4.91
N GLN A 22 -2.57 -45.85 -4.66
CA GLN A 22 -1.81 -46.93 -4.05
C GLN A 22 -0.86 -47.61 -5.04
N SER A 23 -1.34 -47.89 -6.25
CA SER A 23 -0.57 -48.53 -7.33
C SER A 23 0.37 -47.57 -8.06
N GLU A 24 0.08 -46.26 -7.99
CA GLU A 24 0.69 -45.19 -8.78
C GLU A 24 0.60 -45.42 -10.30
N ASP A 25 -0.44 -46.12 -10.75
CA ASP A 25 -0.72 -46.44 -12.16
C ASP A 25 -1.94 -45.66 -12.68
N PRO A 26 -1.76 -44.45 -13.23
CA PRO A 26 -2.87 -43.66 -13.75
C PRO A 26 -3.49 -44.22 -15.03
N ASP A 27 -2.86 -45.17 -15.73
CA ASP A 27 -3.45 -45.80 -16.91
C ASP A 27 -4.66 -46.67 -16.53
N ALA A 28 -4.76 -47.12 -15.28
CA ALA A 28 -5.95 -47.78 -14.74
C ALA A 28 -7.21 -46.88 -14.76
N PHE A 29 -7.04 -45.57 -14.97
CA PHE A 29 -8.17 -44.65 -15.19
C PHE A 29 -8.77 -44.75 -16.60
N ILE A 30 -8.03 -45.28 -17.58
CA ILE A 30 -8.45 -45.34 -18.99
C ILE A 30 -9.61 -46.33 -19.15
N GLY A 31 -10.69 -45.89 -19.81
CA GLY A 31 -11.91 -46.69 -20.01
C GLY A 31 -13.01 -46.41 -18.98
N HIS A 32 -12.71 -45.59 -17.98
CA HIS A 32 -13.69 -45.11 -16.99
C HIS A 32 -14.35 -43.79 -17.45
N GLU A 33 -14.91 -43.78 -18.66
CA GLU A 33 -15.39 -42.56 -19.36
C GLU A 33 -16.46 -41.75 -18.59
N LYS A 34 -17.26 -42.41 -17.74
CA LYS A 34 -18.23 -41.74 -16.87
C LYS A 34 -17.59 -40.79 -15.85
N PHE A 35 -16.34 -41.07 -15.49
CA PHE A 35 -15.55 -40.35 -14.51
C PHE A 35 -14.53 -39.40 -15.16
N GLU A 36 -14.36 -39.46 -16.48
CA GLU A 36 -13.42 -38.62 -17.24
C GLU A 36 -13.83 -37.15 -17.29
N MET A 37 -15.12 -36.86 -17.12
CA MET A 37 -15.65 -35.50 -17.22
C MET A 37 -15.39 -34.76 -15.91
N GLY A 38 -14.35 -33.92 -15.91
CA GLY A 38 -13.97 -33.07 -14.77
C GLY A 38 -14.95 -31.93 -14.50
N TYR A 39 -16.23 -32.23 -14.30
CA TYR A 39 -17.22 -31.25 -13.86
C TYR A 39 -17.01 -30.92 -12.39
N ASP A 40 -16.92 -29.63 -12.07
CA ASP A 40 -16.74 -29.11 -10.71
C ASP A 40 -17.73 -29.70 -9.70
N ARG A 41 -18.98 -29.90 -10.13
CA ARG A 41 -20.05 -30.46 -9.30
C ARG A 41 -19.78 -31.88 -8.82
N VAL A 42 -19.05 -32.68 -9.60
CA VAL A 42 -18.64 -34.04 -9.19
C VAL A 42 -17.62 -33.93 -8.06
N TRP A 43 -16.59 -33.11 -8.23
CA TRP A 43 -15.55 -32.92 -7.23
C TRP A 43 -16.08 -32.27 -5.94
N GLU A 44 -17.01 -31.31 -6.06
CA GLU A 44 -17.72 -30.70 -4.93
C GLU A 44 -18.59 -31.71 -4.17
N SER A 45 -19.10 -32.75 -4.83
CA SER A 45 -19.91 -33.79 -4.20
C SER A 45 -19.09 -34.79 -3.37
N ILE A 46 -17.79 -34.88 -3.61
CA ILE A 46 -16.89 -35.75 -2.83
C ILE A 46 -16.61 -35.09 -1.47
N GLN A 47 -17.11 -35.72 -0.40
CA GLN A 47 -16.84 -35.30 0.97
C GLN A 47 -15.45 -35.73 1.43
N TYR A 48 -14.39 -35.30 0.74
CA TYR A 48 -13.02 -35.76 0.99
C TYR A 48 -12.54 -35.53 2.44
N LYS A 49 -13.10 -34.53 3.14
CA LYS A 49 -12.80 -34.26 4.55
C LYS A 49 -13.34 -35.32 5.53
N SER A 50 -14.27 -36.14 5.07
CA SER A 50 -14.85 -37.25 5.84
C SER A 50 -14.11 -38.57 5.61
N LEU A 51 -13.16 -38.62 4.67
CA LEU A 51 -12.36 -39.82 4.40
C LEU A 51 -11.33 -40.03 5.51
N GLU A 52 -11.09 -41.29 5.86
CA GLU A 52 -9.98 -41.64 6.74
C GLU A 52 -8.64 -41.21 6.13
N THR A 53 -7.69 -40.79 6.98
CA THR A 53 -6.41 -40.23 6.53
C THR A 53 -5.69 -41.08 5.46
N PRO A 54 -5.50 -42.40 5.60
CA PRO A 54 -4.87 -43.22 4.55
C PRO A 54 -5.63 -43.21 3.23
N THR A 55 -6.97 -43.24 3.27
CA THR A 55 -7.84 -43.15 2.10
C THR A 55 -7.73 -41.78 1.44
N LEU A 56 -7.74 -40.70 2.24
CA LEU A 56 -7.59 -39.34 1.75
C LEU A 56 -6.23 -39.11 1.05
N ILE A 57 -5.13 -39.64 1.61
CA ILE A 57 -3.80 -39.53 0.98
C ILE A 57 -3.79 -40.22 -0.38
N ASN A 58 -4.26 -41.47 -0.45
CA ASN A 58 -4.28 -42.23 -1.69
C ASN A 58 -5.25 -41.63 -2.71
N PHE A 59 -6.42 -41.19 -2.28
CA PHE A 59 -7.35 -40.43 -3.10
C PHE A 59 -6.69 -39.19 -3.72
N TYR A 60 -5.97 -38.40 -2.91
CA TYR A 60 -5.19 -37.25 -3.42
C TYR A 60 -4.15 -37.68 -4.46
N LYS A 61 -3.38 -38.74 -4.17
CA LYS A 61 -2.35 -39.24 -5.10
C LYS A 61 -2.96 -39.66 -6.44
N GLY A 62 -4.02 -40.46 -6.41
CA GLY A 62 -4.69 -40.91 -7.63
C GLY A 62 -5.30 -39.76 -8.40
N TYR A 63 -5.98 -38.83 -7.71
CA TYR A 63 -6.48 -37.61 -8.33
C TYR A 63 -5.35 -36.82 -9.00
N PHE A 64 -4.24 -36.60 -8.30
CA PHE A 64 -3.08 -35.85 -8.79
C PHE A 64 -2.46 -36.50 -10.04
N LEU A 65 -2.35 -37.83 -10.07
CA LEU A 65 -1.81 -38.58 -11.20
C LEU A 65 -2.76 -38.59 -12.40
N CYS A 66 -4.08 -38.65 -12.17
CA CYS A 66 -5.07 -38.72 -13.24
C CYS A 66 -5.43 -37.36 -13.86
N GLN A 67 -5.03 -36.23 -13.26
CA GLN A 67 -5.37 -34.89 -13.80
C GLN A 67 -5.03 -34.67 -15.28
N PRO A 68 -3.89 -35.15 -15.81
CA PRO A 68 -3.58 -35.02 -17.23
C PRO A 68 -4.52 -35.84 -18.13
N ILE A 69 -5.17 -36.86 -17.58
CA ILE A 69 -6.09 -37.78 -18.29
C ILE A 69 -7.53 -37.25 -18.28
N PHE A 70 -7.90 -36.44 -17.30
CA PHE A 70 -9.25 -35.88 -17.20
C PHE A 70 -9.63 -35.01 -18.42
N LYS A 71 -10.82 -35.25 -18.97
CA LYS A 71 -11.43 -34.47 -20.05
C LYS A 71 -12.12 -33.24 -19.46
N TRP A 72 -11.32 -32.27 -18.99
CA TRP A 72 -11.80 -31.04 -18.36
C TRP A 72 -12.80 -30.27 -19.24
N VAL A 73 -13.99 -29.99 -18.71
CA VAL A 73 -15.01 -29.17 -19.36
C VAL A 73 -15.21 -27.90 -18.54
N GLY A 74 -14.78 -26.74 -19.05
CA GLY A 74 -14.87 -25.45 -18.36
C GLY A 74 -13.56 -24.89 -17.81
N GLY A 75 -12.43 -25.57 -18.06
CA GLY A 75 -11.13 -25.24 -17.48
C GLY A 75 -10.76 -26.20 -16.35
N SER A 76 -9.47 -26.34 -16.06
CA SER A 76 -9.03 -27.19 -14.94
C SER A 76 -9.33 -26.49 -13.62
N VAL A 77 -10.12 -27.13 -12.77
CA VAL A 77 -10.30 -26.69 -11.39
C VAL A 77 -9.23 -27.31 -10.52
N ALA A 78 -8.49 -26.45 -9.82
CA ALA A 78 -7.40 -26.82 -8.95
C ALA A 78 -7.88 -27.45 -7.63
N PHE A 79 -8.87 -28.34 -7.68
CA PHE A 79 -9.50 -28.97 -6.52
C PHE A 79 -8.50 -29.77 -5.66
N HIS A 80 -7.50 -30.38 -6.28
CA HIS A 80 -6.38 -31.01 -5.57
C HIS A 80 -5.61 -30.04 -4.70
N GLN A 81 -5.53 -28.74 -5.03
CA GLN A 81 -4.84 -27.78 -4.18
C GLN A 81 -5.58 -27.62 -2.84
N HIS A 82 -6.91 -27.71 -2.86
CA HIS A 82 -7.73 -27.70 -1.65
C HIS A 82 -7.58 -28.99 -0.84
N ILE A 83 -7.54 -30.15 -1.50
CA ILE A 83 -7.29 -31.43 -0.85
C ILE A 83 -5.89 -31.45 -0.22
N PHE A 84 -4.88 -31.06 -1.00
CA PHE A 84 -3.49 -30.99 -0.56
C PHE A 84 -3.30 -30.01 0.60
N GLY A 85 -3.89 -28.81 0.50
CA GLY A 85 -3.89 -27.83 1.59
C GLY A 85 -4.56 -28.39 2.84
N TYR A 86 -5.68 -29.09 2.72
CA TYR A 86 -6.33 -29.73 3.86
C TYR A 86 -5.44 -30.80 4.52
N ILE A 87 -4.86 -31.71 3.73
CA ILE A 87 -3.92 -32.72 4.21
C ILE A 87 -2.74 -32.07 4.95
N THR A 88 -2.12 -31.07 4.32
CA THR A 88 -0.85 -30.47 4.78
C THR A 88 -1.00 -29.32 5.78
N GLU A 89 -2.20 -28.77 5.99
CA GLU A 89 -2.42 -27.65 6.93
C GLU A 89 -3.46 -27.95 8.02
N HIS A 90 -4.37 -28.92 7.82
CA HIS A 90 -5.50 -29.15 8.73
C HIS A 90 -5.53 -30.52 9.41
N LEU A 91 -4.96 -31.58 8.81
CA LEU A 91 -4.83 -32.84 9.54
C LEU A 91 -3.96 -32.64 10.79
N PRO A 92 -4.30 -33.27 11.92
CA PRO A 92 -3.49 -33.16 13.12
C PRO A 92 -2.17 -33.94 12.96
N ALA A 93 -1.11 -33.50 13.66
CA ALA A 93 0.19 -34.17 13.62
C ALA A 93 0.16 -35.62 14.13
N SER A 94 -0.87 -35.99 14.92
CA SER A 94 -1.11 -37.36 15.39
C SER A 94 -1.60 -38.30 14.28
N GLU A 95 -2.23 -37.76 13.23
CA GLU A 95 -2.74 -38.55 12.10
C GLU A 95 -1.84 -38.43 10.86
N PHE A 96 -1.19 -37.29 10.69
CA PHE A 96 -0.29 -37.03 9.57
C PHE A 96 0.91 -36.20 10.05
N SER A 97 2.03 -36.87 10.29
CA SER A 97 3.20 -36.26 10.90
C SER A 97 3.89 -35.28 9.96
N GLU A 98 4.78 -34.44 10.48
CA GLU A 98 5.60 -33.55 9.63
C GLU A 98 6.46 -34.32 8.62
N LYS A 99 6.92 -35.53 8.99
CA LYS A 99 7.65 -36.40 8.07
C LYS A 99 6.76 -36.86 6.92
N ASP A 100 5.51 -37.24 7.21
CA ASP A 100 4.56 -37.65 6.18
C ASP A 100 4.19 -36.47 5.25
N ARG A 101 4.10 -35.25 5.80
CA ARG A 101 3.91 -34.01 5.02
C ARG A 101 5.08 -33.75 4.08
N GLU A 102 6.30 -33.91 4.58
CA GLU A 102 7.53 -33.78 3.78
C GLU A 102 7.58 -34.82 2.66
N GLU A 103 7.28 -36.09 2.97
CA GLU A 103 7.24 -37.18 1.99
C GLU A 103 6.19 -36.91 0.90
N LEU A 104 4.98 -36.50 1.27
CA LEU A 104 3.92 -36.20 0.30
C LEU A 104 4.23 -34.97 -0.57
N TRP A 105 4.82 -33.93 0.03
CA TRP A 105 5.25 -32.74 -0.70
C TRP A 105 6.32 -33.08 -1.74
N ASN A 106 7.37 -33.78 -1.31
CA ASN A 106 8.47 -34.17 -2.19
C ASN A 106 7.99 -35.17 -3.26
N TRP A 107 7.09 -36.09 -2.91
CA TRP A 107 6.42 -36.97 -3.87
C TRP A 107 5.70 -36.17 -4.97
N ALA A 108 4.90 -35.17 -4.60
CA ALA A 108 4.17 -34.35 -5.56
C ALA A 108 5.10 -33.54 -6.47
N LEU A 109 6.24 -33.07 -5.95
CA LEU A 109 7.27 -32.40 -6.74
C LEU A 109 7.95 -33.35 -7.73
N LEU A 110 8.28 -34.57 -7.31
CA LEU A 110 8.89 -35.58 -8.17
C LEU A 110 7.96 -35.94 -9.33
N LYS A 111 6.69 -36.23 -9.04
CA LYS A 111 5.68 -36.55 -10.06
C LYS A 111 5.44 -35.42 -11.06
N MET A 112 5.69 -34.17 -10.69
CA MET A 112 5.62 -33.04 -11.62
C MET A 112 6.76 -33.03 -12.67
N THR A 113 7.92 -33.58 -12.32
CA THR A 113 9.08 -33.65 -13.23
C THR A 113 9.08 -34.90 -14.12
N ASP A 114 8.16 -35.83 -13.86
CA ASP A 114 7.95 -37.00 -14.70
C ASP A 114 7.54 -36.58 -16.11
N LYS A 115 8.13 -37.22 -17.13
CA LYS A 115 7.86 -36.92 -18.54
C LYS A 115 6.51 -37.49 -19.01
N VAL A 116 6.02 -38.54 -18.36
CA VAL A 116 4.81 -39.26 -18.80
C VAL A 116 3.57 -38.60 -18.21
N TYR A 117 3.61 -38.26 -16.92
CA TYR A 117 2.46 -37.74 -16.18
C TYR A 117 2.74 -36.35 -15.59
N ARG A 118 3.37 -35.48 -16.39
CA ARG A 118 3.70 -34.11 -16.01
C ARG A 118 2.42 -33.36 -15.62
N ASN A 119 2.17 -33.28 -14.32
CA ASN A 119 1.07 -32.47 -13.80
C ASN A 119 1.55 -31.01 -13.62
N PRO A 120 1.05 -30.04 -14.40
CA PRO A 120 1.46 -28.65 -14.29
C PRO A 120 0.89 -27.93 -13.05
N TRP A 121 0.19 -28.63 -12.16
CA TRP A 121 -0.48 -28.04 -11.01
C TRP A 121 0.06 -28.55 -9.67
N SER A 122 1.37 -28.55 -9.50
CA SER A 122 2.00 -28.90 -8.23
C SER A 122 1.72 -27.90 -7.09
N PRO A 123 2.06 -28.26 -5.85
CA PRO A 123 2.15 -27.33 -4.73
C PRO A 123 3.10 -26.15 -4.98
N ASN A 124 4.21 -26.31 -5.72
CA ASN A 124 5.18 -25.24 -6.02
C ASN A 124 4.81 -24.36 -7.23
N ASN A 125 3.75 -24.68 -7.97
CA ASN A 125 3.19 -23.79 -9.00
C ASN A 125 2.13 -22.83 -8.43
N GLN A 126 1.86 -22.89 -7.12
CA GLN A 126 1.15 -21.82 -6.42
C GLN A 126 2.01 -20.56 -6.36
N SER A 127 1.40 -19.39 -6.53
CA SER A 127 2.12 -18.09 -6.48
C SER A 127 2.93 -17.91 -5.19
N LYS A 128 2.45 -18.48 -4.08
CA LYS A 128 3.10 -18.48 -2.77
C LYS A 128 4.39 -19.31 -2.75
N TYR A 129 4.42 -20.44 -3.45
CA TYR A 129 5.46 -21.47 -3.37
C TYR A 129 6.32 -21.59 -4.65
N GLY A 130 6.21 -20.60 -5.53
CA GLY A 130 6.99 -20.50 -6.76
C GLY A 130 8.49 -20.70 -6.49
N GLY A 131 9.07 -21.71 -7.13
CA GLY A 131 10.50 -21.99 -7.05
C GLY A 131 10.96 -22.81 -5.85
N CYS A 132 10.06 -23.29 -4.99
CA CYS A 132 10.41 -24.30 -3.97
C CYS A 132 10.88 -25.60 -4.64
N ARG A 133 12.04 -26.11 -4.22
CA ARG A 133 12.63 -27.36 -4.71
C ARG A 133 12.28 -28.57 -3.83
N ASP A 134 11.98 -28.31 -2.57
CA ASP A 134 11.64 -29.32 -1.57
C ASP A 134 10.72 -28.74 -0.48
N TYR A 135 10.42 -29.55 0.53
CA TYR A 135 9.60 -29.14 1.69
C TYR A 135 10.31 -28.12 2.60
N GLN A 136 11.64 -28.13 2.68
CA GLN A 136 12.38 -27.18 3.52
C GLN A 136 12.30 -25.76 2.96
N ASP A 137 12.37 -25.62 1.63
CA ASP A 137 12.12 -24.34 0.95
C ASP A 137 10.71 -23.81 1.27
N LYS A 138 9.71 -24.69 1.29
CA LYS A 138 8.33 -24.34 1.66
C LYS A 138 8.26 -23.79 3.08
N LEU A 139 8.89 -24.46 4.05
CA LEU A 139 8.93 -24.01 5.44
C LEU A 139 9.62 -22.65 5.58
N ALA A 140 10.72 -22.43 4.86
CA ALA A 140 11.42 -21.16 4.85
C ALA A 140 10.56 -20.02 4.28
N GLN A 141 9.80 -20.28 3.21
CA GLN A 141 8.88 -19.31 2.63
C GLN A 141 7.69 -19.02 3.56
N ASP A 142 7.12 -20.02 4.23
CA ASP A 142 6.07 -19.81 5.23
C ASP A 142 6.57 -18.97 6.41
N GLN A 143 7.79 -19.22 6.88
CA GLN A 143 8.40 -18.41 7.95
C GLN A 143 8.61 -16.96 7.49
N LYS A 144 9.09 -16.75 6.26
CA LYS A 144 9.23 -15.42 5.66
C LYS A 144 7.89 -14.70 5.54
N ALA A 145 6.84 -15.40 5.12
CA ALA A 145 5.49 -14.85 5.03
C ALA A 145 4.97 -14.40 6.40
N LYS A 146 5.14 -15.22 7.45
CA LYS A 146 4.78 -14.88 8.83
C LYS A 146 5.53 -13.64 9.35
N LEU A 147 6.82 -13.51 9.03
CA LEU A 147 7.62 -12.34 9.41
C LEU A 147 7.16 -11.08 8.68
N ASN A 148 6.85 -11.19 7.38
CA ASN A 148 6.36 -10.07 6.59
C ASN A 148 5.01 -9.55 7.11
N LEU A 149 4.09 -10.44 7.48
CA LEU A 149 2.81 -10.05 8.08
C LEU A 149 3.00 -9.22 9.37
N LYS A 150 3.88 -9.66 10.28
CA LYS A 150 4.21 -8.88 11.48
C LYS A 150 4.81 -7.51 11.13
N HIS A 151 5.68 -7.45 10.13
CA HIS A 151 6.28 -6.19 9.70
C HIS A 151 5.24 -5.26 9.04
N ASP A 152 4.25 -5.81 8.33
CA ASP A 152 3.14 -5.06 7.76
C ASP A 152 2.22 -4.48 8.82
N GLU A 153 1.91 -5.23 9.87
CA GLU A 153 1.16 -4.74 11.04
C GLU A 153 1.87 -3.56 11.72
N VAL A 154 3.18 -3.67 11.95
CA VAL A 154 3.99 -2.59 12.53
C VAL A 154 4.01 -1.35 11.61
N ARG A 155 4.17 -1.55 10.30
CA ARG A 155 4.13 -0.46 9.32
C ARG A 155 2.77 0.23 9.29
N HIS A 156 1.68 -0.54 9.36
CA HIS A 156 0.32 -0.02 9.39
C HIS A 156 0.09 0.83 10.63
N GLN A 157 0.47 0.32 11.81
CA GLN A 157 0.34 1.04 13.06
C GLN A 157 1.15 2.35 13.07
N ALA A 158 2.40 2.30 12.63
CA ALA A 158 3.23 3.49 12.49
C ALA A 158 2.64 4.53 11.51
N ALA A 159 1.95 4.09 10.46
CA ALA A 159 1.28 4.98 9.52
C ALA A 159 0.06 5.67 10.15
N LEU A 160 -0.72 4.95 10.97
CA LEU A 160 -1.84 5.52 11.72
C LEU A 160 -1.36 6.57 12.73
N GLU A 161 -0.31 6.28 13.48
CA GLU A 161 0.29 7.21 14.45
C GLU A 161 0.83 8.47 13.77
N ARG A 162 1.54 8.33 12.64
CA ARG A 162 2.00 9.47 11.83
C ARG A 162 0.85 10.33 11.33
N LYS A 163 -0.27 9.71 10.92
CA LYS A 163 -1.46 10.43 10.48
C LYS A 163 -2.08 11.23 11.63
N ALA A 164 -2.21 10.63 12.81
CA ALA A 164 -2.72 11.31 14.00
C ALA A 164 -1.82 12.48 14.43
N LEU A 165 -0.50 12.27 14.49
CA LEU A 165 0.46 13.32 14.82
C LEU A 165 0.41 14.49 13.83
N LYS A 166 0.28 14.22 12.53
CA LYS A 166 0.15 15.26 11.50
C LYS A 166 -1.13 16.07 11.65
N GLN A 167 -2.24 15.43 12.01
CA GLN A 167 -3.51 16.11 12.28
C GLN A 167 -3.38 17.05 13.49
N GLU A 168 -2.79 16.56 14.58
CA GLU A 168 -2.59 17.35 15.79
C GLU A 168 -1.62 18.52 15.57
N LEU A 169 -0.52 18.31 14.85
CA LEU A 169 0.40 19.38 14.46
C LEU A 169 -0.31 20.46 13.63
N ASN A 170 -1.20 20.07 12.72
CA ASN A 170 -1.96 21.02 11.92
C ASN A 170 -2.97 21.80 12.77
N ARG A 171 -3.64 21.15 13.74
CA ARG A 171 -4.53 21.81 14.71
C ARG A 171 -3.78 22.87 15.50
N LEU A 172 -2.64 22.51 16.10
CA LEU A 172 -1.80 23.44 16.86
C LEU A 172 -1.27 24.60 16.01
N LYS A 173 -0.91 24.35 14.75
CA LYS A 173 -0.53 25.43 13.81
C LYS A 173 -1.68 26.40 13.54
N GLN A 174 -2.90 25.91 13.40
CA GLN A 174 -4.08 26.76 13.22
C GLN A 174 -4.41 27.57 14.48
N GLU A 175 -4.31 26.97 15.65
CA GLU A 175 -4.52 27.66 16.93
C GLU A 175 -3.48 28.75 17.16
N ARG A 176 -2.20 28.43 16.93
CA ARG A 176 -1.12 29.44 16.98
C ARG A 176 -1.37 30.58 16.00
N LYS A 177 -1.85 30.28 14.79
CA LYS A 177 -2.19 31.31 13.80
C LYS A 177 -3.28 32.24 14.32
N LYS A 178 -4.37 31.70 14.91
CA LYS A 178 -5.45 32.51 15.50
C LYS A 178 -4.97 33.41 16.63
N VAL A 179 -4.15 32.88 17.54
CA VAL A 179 -3.56 33.66 18.64
C VAL A 179 -2.67 34.78 18.10
N ASN A 180 -1.83 34.47 17.11
CA ASN A 180 -0.99 35.48 16.46
C ASN A 180 -1.81 36.55 15.74
N GLU A 181 -2.87 36.18 15.02
CA GLU A 181 -3.77 37.13 14.34
C GLU A 181 -4.45 38.07 15.33
N ALA A 182 -4.93 37.55 16.47
CA ALA A 182 -5.49 38.37 17.54
C ALA A 182 -4.44 39.33 18.15
N ALA A 183 -3.22 38.85 18.39
CA ALA A 183 -2.12 39.69 18.87
C ALA A 183 -1.76 40.79 17.85
N TYR A 184 -1.71 40.45 16.55
CA TYR A 184 -1.45 41.44 15.50
C TYR A 184 -2.52 42.52 15.43
N ALA A 185 -3.81 42.17 15.61
CA ALA A 185 -4.88 43.16 15.65
C ALA A 185 -4.66 44.20 16.77
N ILE A 186 -4.30 43.74 17.98
CA ILE A 186 -3.96 44.63 19.10
C ILE A 186 -2.74 45.51 18.75
N HIS A 187 -1.70 44.91 18.18
CA HIS A 187 -0.49 45.65 17.81
C HIS A 187 -0.71 46.68 16.70
N ILE A 188 -1.62 46.42 15.75
CA ILE A 188 -2.00 47.37 14.71
C ILE A 188 -2.74 48.56 15.32
N GLU A 189 -3.69 48.33 16.24
CA GLU A 189 -4.38 49.43 16.94
C GLU A 189 -3.41 50.28 17.78
N LEU A 190 -2.48 49.65 18.48
CA LEU A 190 -1.43 50.37 19.21
C LEU A 190 -0.50 51.15 18.27
N PHE A 191 -0.21 50.61 17.09
CA PHE A 191 0.59 51.29 16.08
C PHE A 191 -0.09 52.54 15.54
N LYS A 192 -1.42 52.50 15.27
CA LYS A 192 -2.19 53.68 14.81
C LYS A 192 -2.08 54.88 15.74
N GLN A 193 -2.00 54.64 17.05
CA GLN A 193 -1.92 55.68 18.07
C GLN A 193 -0.52 56.32 18.18
N LYS A 194 0.50 55.75 17.53
CA LYS A 194 1.86 56.30 17.58
C LYS A 194 1.98 57.61 16.79
N PRO A 195 2.85 58.53 17.21
CA PRO A 195 3.17 59.72 16.42
C PRO A 195 3.73 59.35 15.04
N GLN A 196 3.40 60.15 14.01
CA GLN A 196 3.80 59.90 12.62
C GLN A 196 5.30 59.64 12.45
N LYS A 197 6.14 60.42 13.15
CA LYS A 197 7.60 60.24 13.13
C LYS A 197 8.03 58.85 13.60
N GLU A 198 7.39 58.32 14.64
CA GLU A 198 7.71 56.99 15.19
C GLU A 198 7.25 55.87 14.26
N LYS A 199 6.04 56.02 13.68
CA LYS A 199 5.52 55.08 12.68
C LYS A 199 6.47 54.88 11.51
N ILE A 200 6.96 55.99 10.94
CA ILE A 200 7.89 55.98 9.81
C ILE A 200 9.18 55.25 10.19
N GLU A 201 9.77 55.55 11.35
CA GLU A 201 11.00 54.90 11.80
C GLU A 201 10.85 53.38 11.98
N LEU A 202 9.72 52.94 12.56
CA LEU A 202 9.41 51.52 12.73
C LEU A 202 9.25 50.79 11.41
N ILE A 203 8.57 51.41 10.43
CA ILE A 203 8.41 50.86 9.08
C ILE A 203 9.77 50.77 8.38
N LYS A 204 10.57 51.85 8.38
CA LYS A 204 11.90 51.89 7.75
C LYS A 204 12.82 50.78 8.26
N LYS A 205 12.84 50.58 9.57
CA LYS A 205 13.73 49.59 10.22
C LYS A 205 13.16 48.17 10.20
N ASN A 206 11.96 47.96 9.67
CA ASN A 206 11.22 46.70 9.73
C ASN A 206 11.11 46.15 11.17
N GLN A 207 10.82 47.04 12.12
CA GLN A 207 10.66 46.71 13.54
C GLN A 207 9.18 46.66 13.95
N LEU A 208 8.31 46.34 13.00
CA LEU A 208 6.89 46.21 13.27
C LEU A 208 6.63 44.95 14.13
N PRO A 209 5.81 45.05 15.19
CA PRO A 209 5.40 43.89 15.99
C PRO A 209 4.40 42.98 15.28
N PHE A 210 4.04 43.29 14.03
CA PHE A 210 3.20 42.49 13.15
C PHE A 210 3.79 42.43 11.73
N PRO A 211 3.43 41.44 10.91
CA PRO A 211 3.89 41.34 9.54
C PRO A 211 3.54 42.60 8.74
N ILE A 212 4.51 43.14 7.99
CA ILE A 212 4.30 44.34 7.15
C ILE A 212 3.13 44.23 6.16
N ASN A 213 2.76 43.00 5.76
CA ASN A 213 1.59 42.70 4.93
C ASN A 213 0.25 43.07 5.57
N LEU A 214 0.21 43.32 6.88
CA LEU A 214 -0.98 43.76 7.60
C LEU A 214 -1.00 45.27 7.86
N LEU A 215 -0.01 46.01 7.35
CA LEU A 215 -0.02 47.47 7.41
C LEU A 215 -1.20 48.00 6.57
N LEU A 216 -1.91 48.99 7.11
CA LEU A 216 -3.07 49.58 6.46
C LEU A 216 -2.66 50.44 5.26
N GLU A 217 -3.56 50.56 4.28
CA GLU A 217 -3.25 51.22 3.00
C GLU A 217 -2.97 52.72 3.18
N ASP A 218 -3.71 53.39 4.05
CA ASP A 218 -3.52 54.80 4.42
C ASP A 218 -2.15 55.04 5.07
N GLU A 219 -1.73 54.15 5.99
CA GLU A 219 -0.40 54.20 6.63
C GLU A 219 0.73 53.93 5.61
N ILE A 220 0.50 53.04 4.66
CA ILE A 220 1.40 52.76 3.53
C ILE A 220 1.55 54.01 2.64
N GLU A 221 0.45 54.69 2.31
CA GLU A 221 0.46 55.89 1.48
C GLU A 221 1.14 57.07 2.18
N ALA A 222 0.83 57.29 3.46
CA ALA A 222 1.50 58.31 4.28
C ALA A 222 3.01 58.06 4.35
N PHE A 223 3.41 56.80 4.55
CA PHE A 223 4.82 56.41 4.53
C PHE A 223 5.50 56.68 3.17
N ILE A 224 4.84 56.40 2.04
CA ILE A 224 5.39 56.72 0.71
C ILE A 224 5.58 58.22 0.58
N ALA A 225 4.55 59.01 0.88
CA ALA A 225 4.59 60.47 0.76
C ALA A 225 5.75 61.07 1.58
N ASP A 226 5.93 60.58 2.80
CA ASP A 226 7.00 61.03 3.71
C ASP A 226 8.40 60.48 3.36
N SER A 227 8.50 59.53 2.42
CA SER A 227 9.74 58.89 1.99
C SER A 227 10.23 59.33 0.59
N LEU A 228 9.47 60.18 -0.11
CA LEU A 228 9.82 60.71 -1.43
C LEU A 228 10.91 61.80 -1.36
N PRO A 229 11.66 62.05 -2.46
CA PRO A 229 12.66 63.11 -2.50
C PRO A 229 12.08 64.47 -2.10
N GLY A 230 12.72 65.16 -1.15
CA GLY A 230 12.25 66.45 -0.62
C GLY A 230 11.34 66.33 0.62
N ALA A 231 10.93 65.13 1.02
CA ALA A 231 10.18 64.90 2.25
C ALA A 231 11.06 64.90 3.50
N ARG A 232 10.48 65.26 4.65
CA ARG A 232 11.16 65.38 5.95
C ARG A 232 11.81 64.07 6.43
N HIS A 233 11.28 62.93 5.98
CA HIS A 233 11.76 61.60 6.35
C HIS A 233 12.22 60.79 5.14
N TYR A 234 12.82 61.44 4.14
CA TYR A 234 13.41 60.78 2.98
C TYR A 234 14.28 59.56 3.33
N MET A 235 14.13 58.47 2.58
CA MET A 235 14.97 57.28 2.73
C MET A 235 16.19 57.35 1.82
N THR A 236 17.36 57.09 2.39
CA THR A 236 18.60 56.87 1.64
C THR A 236 18.53 55.60 0.80
N LYS A 237 19.40 55.49 -0.21
CA LYS A 237 19.46 54.29 -1.08
C LYS A 237 19.66 52.99 -0.28
N ALA A 238 20.53 53.02 0.74
CA ALA A 238 20.81 51.88 1.59
C ALA A 238 19.58 51.46 2.44
N GLU A 239 18.87 52.42 3.02
CA GLU A 239 17.64 52.14 3.79
C GLU A 239 16.54 51.56 2.91
N LYS A 240 16.42 52.05 1.67
CA LYS A 240 15.47 51.49 0.70
C LYS A 240 15.78 50.03 0.37
N GLU A 241 17.04 49.68 0.16
CA GLU A 241 17.46 48.29 -0.09
C GLU A 241 17.21 47.37 1.12
N GLN A 242 17.50 47.84 2.34
CA GLN A 242 17.27 47.08 3.56
C GLN A 242 15.77 46.83 3.80
N PHE A 243 14.95 47.87 3.63
CA PHE A 243 13.51 47.77 3.72
C PHE A 243 12.95 46.79 2.67
N TYR A 244 13.44 46.85 1.42
CA TYR A 244 13.01 45.93 0.37
C TYR A 244 13.29 44.46 0.70
N LYS A 245 14.48 44.14 1.24
CA LYS A 245 14.84 42.76 1.65
C LYS A 245 13.93 42.21 2.74
N ALA A 246 13.38 43.08 3.58
CA ALA A 246 12.48 42.71 4.65
C ALA A 246 11.04 42.41 4.19
N ILE A 247 10.64 42.88 3.00
CA ILE A 247 9.29 42.64 2.49
C ILE A 247 9.19 41.19 1.97
N PRO A 248 8.20 40.39 2.42
CA PRO A 248 8.00 39.02 1.95
C PRO A 248 7.91 38.91 0.42
N LYS A 249 8.30 37.76 -0.16
CA LYS A 249 8.15 37.54 -1.61
C LYS A 249 6.68 37.48 -2.04
N LYS A 250 5.82 36.85 -1.23
CA LYS A 250 4.37 36.83 -1.41
C LYS A 250 3.74 37.95 -0.55
N THR A 251 3.36 39.06 -1.18
CA THR A 251 2.71 40.21 -0.52
C THR A 251 1.35 40.52 -1.12
N ASN A 252 0.58 41.34 -0.41
CA ASN A 252 -0.66 41.93 -0.91
C ASN A 252 -0.39 42.91 -2.07
N LYS A 253 -1.45 43.29 -2.80
CA LYS A 253 -1.39 44.17 -3.97
C LYS A 253 -0.82 45.56 -3.62
N THR A 254 -1.17 46.07 -2.44
CA THR A 254 -0.80 47.39 -1.93
C THR A 254 0.71 47.51 -1.68
N LEU A 255 1.34 46.49 -1.08
CA LEU A 255 2.80 46.45 -0.90
C LEU A 255 3.56 46.20 -2.21
N LYS A 256 2.95 45.51 -3.18
CA LYS A 256 3.54 45.42 -4.53
C LYS A 256 3.59 46.81 -5.17
N GLN A 257 2.51 47.59 -5.06
CA GLN A 257 2.47 48.98 -5.54
C GLN A 257 3.48 49.88 -4.80
N LEU A 258 3.68 49.67 -3.50
CA LEU A 258 4.71 50.36 -2.72
C LEU A 258 6.13 50.10 -3.25
N LYS A 259 6.47 48.84 -3.56
CA LYS A 259 7.77 48.49 -4.18
C LYS A 259 7.99 49.28 -5.48
N THR A 260 6.97 49.31 -6.34
CA THR A 260 7.01 50.07 -7.60
C THR A 260 7.16 51.58 -7.37
N LYS A 261 6.34 52.16 -6.48
CA LYS A 261 6.36 53.62 -6.20
C LYS A 261 7.67 54.09 -5.55
N LEU A 262 8.35 53.24 -4.79
CA LEU A 262 9.66 53.55 -4.21
C LEU A 262 10.84 53.40 -5.20
N GLY A 263 10.55 53.06 -6.46
CA GLY A 263 11.55 52.98 -7.54
C GLY A 263 12.24 51.63 -7.64
N PHE A 264 11.69 50.57 -7.05
CA PHE A 264 12.15 49.21 -7.23
C PHE A 264 11.32 48.54 -8.32
N GLU A 265 11.77 48.66 -9.57
CA GLU A 265 11.19 47.88 -10.66
C GLU A 265 11.32 46.37 -10.37
N LEU A 266 10.35 45.60 -10.86
CA LEU A 266 10.37 44.14 -10.95
C LEU A 266 11.50 43.71 -11.89
N SER A 267 12.75 43.82 -11.44
CA SER A 267 13.90 43.23 -12.12
C SER A 267 13.78 41.72 -12.04
N GLN A 268 13.07 41.17 -13.02
CA GLN A 268 13.03 39.78 -13.45
C GLN A 268 12.88 38.75 -12.31
N GLU A 269 11.64 38.32 -12.10
CA GLU A 269 11.35 36.92 -11.73
C GLU A 269 11.88 36.02 -12.87
N ARG A 270 13.20 35.86 -13.00
CA ARG A 270 13.76 34.69 -13.67
C ARG A 270 13.45 33.52 -12.75
N ASN A 271 12.43 32.76 -13.13
CA ASN A 271 12.35 31.35 -12.81
C ASN A 271 13.64 30.69 -13.30
N THR A 272 14.67 30.67 -12.46
CA THR A 272 15.67 29.60 -12.49
C THR A 272 15.17 28.55 -11.50
N ASP A 273 14.14 27.82 -11.92
CA ASP A 273 14.11 26.39 -11.62
C ASP A 273 15.14 25.77 -12.57
N PRO A 274 16.24 25.18 -12.08
CA PRO A 274 16.93 24.20 -12.88
C PRO A 274 16.05 22.95 -12.89
N PHE A 275 15.35 22.73 -14.01
CA PHE A 275 14.97 21.41 -14.55
C PHE A 275 15.94 20.33 -14.02
N HIS A 276 15.54 19.28 -13.28
CA HIS A 276 14.49 18.30 -13.58
C HIS A 276 14.49 17.84 -15.03
#